data_AF-A0A918I463-F1
#
_entry.id   AF-A0A918I463-F1
#
_cell.length_a   1.000
_cell.length_b   1.000
_cell.length_c   1.000
_cell.angle_alpha   90.00
_cell.angle_beta   90.00
_cell.angle_gamma   90.00
#
_symmetry.space_group_name_H-M   'P 1'
#
loop_
_entity.id
_entity.type
_entity.pdbx_description
1 polymer ?
#
loop_
_entity_poly.entity_id
_entity_poly.type
_entity_poly.pdbx_seq_one_letter_code
_entity_poly.pdbx_strand_id
1 'polypeptide(L)'
;MKQTWKPTHTRKKEVLKALGIFQRATAEHLWRMLRPGDSHDRITRDTLNALKDDGKVRVETRLESNHQLWVLTERGHKEAKQLLPGNVRVSSLRKLEFDDDGEPITGEGYDEHAAAVTMTAAVLTGAGYGTPLSWQTEIAHRLPYGYTQYADLTMRAPDAGVPAMLLEVDRVNEPVDDLVAKLRRYTDWFELLAPKADKDRERVARAFGGARVHDLRLWSRIYPATGREGYVPVAFVFTGKTKAQRASRMRRLEQDARTYFAGTEYAGGGITAVDYHQAVPVVVTELERITADPDGAAGKVWRRLGRNEWQTLTEALDNPDGDRLYVVQAEQARKRQKEREAAAREAQRPVCRRCGAKFTDDRWDSIRHHPAQQHRELCEPCLHEHWEQVQAEQAARRQAEEAAAREAAEADAKKGRGLFGRRR
;
A
#
# COMPACT_ATOMS: atom_id res chain seq x y z
N MET A 1 2.45 -2.42 61.24
CA MET A 1 3.66 -2.61 60.41
C MET A 1 3.23 -2.74 58.95
N LYS A 2 3.48 -1.74 58.09
CA LYS A 2 3.29 -1.91 56.64
C LYS A 2 4.46 -2.78 56.14
N GLN A 3 4.18 -4.00 55.70
CA GLN A 3 5.17 -4.82 54.99
C GLN A 3 5.68 -4.00 53.80
N THR A 4 6.97 -3.67 53.80
CA THR A 4 7.65 -3.03 52.67
C THR A 4 7.76 -4.06 51.56
N TRP A 5 6.94 -3.91 50.53
CA TRP A 5 7.00 -4.74 49.35
C TRP A 5 8.39 -4.61 48.70
N LYS A 6 9.05 -5.74 48.41
CA LYS A 6 10.36 -5.77 47.74
C LYS A 6 10.18 -6.20 46.28
N PRO A 7 10.63 -5.39 45.31
CA PRO A 7 10.57 -5.76 43.90
C PRO A 7 11.43 -6.97 43.58
N THR A 8 10.89 -7.87 42.75
CA THR A 8 11.64 -9.00 42.22
C THR A 8 12.72 -8.52 41.25
N HIS A 9 13.77 -9.32 41.09
CA HIS A 9 14.82 -9.06 40.12
C HIS A 9 14.28 -8.95 38.67
N THR A 10 13.25 -9.74 38.34
CA THR A 10 12.54 -9.68 37.05
C THR A 10 11.89 -8.31 36.83
N ARG A 11 11.14 -7.79 37.82
CA ARG A 11 10.47 -6.48 37.70
C ARG A 11 11.47 -5.33 37.53
N LYS A 12 12.58 -5.38 38.27
CA LYS A 12 13.69 -4.41 38.10
C LYS A 12 14.21 -4.43 36.66
N LYS A 13 14.48 -5.61 36.10
CA LYS A 13 14.95 -5.77 34.71
C LYS A 13 13.95 -5.24 33.68
N GLU A 14 12.66 -5.50 33.87
CA GLU A 14 11.61 -5.04 32.95
C GLU A 14 11.52 -3.51 32.90
N VAL A 15 11.54 -2.85 34.06
CA VAL A 15 11.55 -1.39 34.15
C VAL A 15 12.80 -0.79 33.49
N LEU A 16 13.98 -1.38 33.71
CA LEU A 16 15.22 -0.92 33.08
C LEU A 16 15.18 -1.07 31.55
N LYS A 17 14.65 -2.20 31.04
CA LYS A 17 14.47 -2.40 29.59
C LYS A 17 13.55 -1.34 29.00
N ALA A 18 12.40 -1.08 29.62
CA ALA A 18 11.44 -0.09 29.13
C ALA A 18 12.04 1.33 29.13
N LEU A 19 12.65 1.77 30.24
CA LEU A 19 13.32 3.08 30.28
C LEU A 19 14.50 3.17 29.32
N GLY A 20 15.13 2.03 29.00
CA GLY A 20 16.19 1.95 27.98
C GLY A 20 15.68 2.14 26.55
N ILE A 21 14.38 2.00 26.29
CA ILE A 21 13.75 2.21 24.98
C ILE A 21 13.17 3.62 24.87
N PHE A 22 12.49 4.09 25.93
CA PHE A 22 11.71 5.33 25.90
C PHE A 22 12.42 6.55 26.48
N GLN A 23 13.62 6.39 27.04
CA GLN A 23 14.42 7.43 27.72
C GLN A 23 13.79 7.98 29.01
N ARG A 24 12.48 8.24 29.02
CA ARG A 24 11.69 8.78 30.12
C ARG A 24 10.34 8.08 30.25
N ALA A 25 9.85 7.88 31.48
CA ALA A 25 8.50 7.38 31.69
C ALA A 25 7.97 7.75 33.08
N THR A 26 6.65 7.83 33.23
CA THR A 26 6.02 7.82 34.56
C THR A 26 5.81 6.38 35.03
N ALA A 27 5.55 6.20 36.32
CA ALA A 27 5.20 4.88 36.84
C ALA A 27 3.89 4.33 36.24
N GLU A 28 2.93 5.22 35.95
CA GLU A 28 1.68 4.85 35.27
C GLU A 28 1.95 4.30 33.86
N HIS A 29 2.79 4.99 33.07
CA HIS A 29 3.11 4.54 31.72
C HIS A 29 3.74 3.14 31.73
N LEU A 30 4.71 2.94 32.62
CA LEU A 30 5.39 1.65 32.78
C LEU A 30 4.44 0.56 33.28
N TRP A 31 3.51 0.88 34.19
CA TRP A 31 2.49 -0.05 34.66
C TRP A 31 1.56 -0.49 33.53
N ARG A 32 0.96 0.45 32.79
CA ARG A 32 0.06 0.16 31.66
C ARG A 32 0.75 -0.70 30.59
N MET A 33 2.03 -0.46 30.36
CA MET A 33 2.81 -1.17 29.34
C MET A 33 3.26 -2.57 29.78
N LEU A 34 3.74 -2.71 31.02
CA LEU A 34 4.40 -3.95 31.48
C LEU A 34 3.45 -4.88 32.23
N ARG A 35 2.43 -4.31 32.90
CA ARG A 35 1.53 -5.00 33.82
C ARG A 35 0.11 -4.41 33.79
N PRO A 36 -0.56 -4.35 32.62
CA PRO A 36 -1.91 -3.81 32.53
C PRO A 36 -2.95 -4.56 33.40
N GLY A 37 -2.66 -5.82 33.80
CA GLY A 37 -3.51 -6.59 34.69
C GLY A 37 -3.37 -6.28 36.19
N ASP A 38 -2.33 -5.55 36.61
CA ASP A 38 -2.23 -5.08 38.00
C ASP A 38 -3.25 -3.95 38.21
N SER A 39 -3.85 -3.83 39.40
CA SER A 39 -4.94 -2.86 39.64
C SER A 39 -4.51 -1.38 39.61
N HIS A 40 -3.23 -1.10 39.85
CA HIS A 40 -2.67 0.27 39.90
C HIS A 40 -1.14 0.26 39.79
N ASP A 41 -0.56 1.44 39.59
CA ASP A 41 0.87 1.67 39.38
C ASP A 41 1.79 1.51 40.62
N ARG A 42 1.23 1.28 41.82
CA ARG A 42 1.98 1.32 43.09
C ARG A 42 3.21 0.41 43.09
N ILE A 43 3.05 -0.80 42.59
CA ILE A 43 4.12 -1.79 42.47
C ILE A 43 5.26 -1.26 41.60
N THR A 44 4.92 -0.58 40.50
CA THR A 44 5.89 0.03 39.59
C THR A 44 6.60 1.20 40.26
N ARG A 45 5.88 2.04 41.03
CA ARG A 45 6.48 3.09 41.86
C ARG A 45 7.47 2.54 42.89
N ASP A 46 7.08 1.50 43.61
CA ASP A 46 7.97 0.85 44.59
C ASP A 46 9.20 0.21 43.90
N THR A 47 9.04 -0.30 42.69
CA THR A 47 10.15 -0.81 41.87
C THR A 47 11.12 0.30 41.45
N LEU A 48 10.59 1.44 41.00
CA LEU A 48 11.38 2.62 40.65
C LEU A 48 12.14 3.18 41.84
N ASN A 49 11.51 3.25 43.02
CA ASN A 49 12.17 3.66 44.26
C ASN A 49 13.33 2.71 44.62
N ALA A 50 13.13 1.39 44.55
CA ALA A 50 14.21 0.44 44.80
C ALA A 50 15.35 0.53 43.76
N LEU A 51 15.04 0.84 42.50
CA LEU A 51 16.05 1.09 41.46
C LEU A 51 16.77 2.42 41.69
N LYS A 52 16.10 3.41 42.27
CA LYS A 52 16.68 4.69 42.67
C LYS A 52 17.68 4.50 43.80
N ASP A 53 17.33 3.70 44.80
CA ASP A 53 18.24 3.33 45.91
C ASP A 53 19.46 2.57 45.39
N ASP A 54 19.31 1.74 44.34
CA ASP A 54 20.43 1.09 43.65
C ASP A 54 21.26 2.06 42.77
N GLY A 55 20.85 3.32 42.64
CA GLY A 55 21.48 4.34 41.80
C GLY A 55 21.30 4.12 40.29
N LYS A 56 20.28 3.36 39.86
CA LYS A 56 20.04 2.99 38.46
C LYS A 56 19.03 3.91 37.75
N VAL A 57 18.12 4.53 38.50
CA VAL A 57 17.16 5.51 37.97
C VAL A 57 17.16 6.77 38.84
N ARG A 58 16.66 7.86 38.29
CA ARG A 58 16.40 9.11 39.01
C ARG A 58 15.09 9.73 38.54
N VAL A 59 14.52 10.60 39.35
CA VAL A 59 13.46 11.51 38.91
C VAL A 59 14.14 12.66 38.16
N GLU A 60 13.70 12.94 36.93
CA GLU A 60 14.17 14.09 36.15
C GLU A 60 13.35 15.32 36.50
N THR A 61 12.03 15.22 36.47
CA THR A 61 11.11 16.31 36.79
C THR A 61 9.75 15.76 37.25
N ARG A 62 8.80 16.66 37.52
CA ARG A 62 7.38 16.34 37.66
C ARG A 62 6.61 16.96 36.51
N LEU A 63 5.70 16.18 35.94
CA LEU A 63 4.77 16.65 34.91
C LEU A 63 3.71 17.60 35.51
N GLU A 64 2.99 18.32 34.66
CA GLU A 64 1.81 19.13 35.01
C GLU A 64 0.76 18.32 35.78
N SER A 65 0.66 17.03 35.46
CA SER A 65 -0.20 16.06 36.16
C SER A 65 0.32 15.64 37.55
N ASN A 66 1.43 16.23 38.02
CA ASN A 66 2.15 15.93 39.27
C ASN A 66 2.78 14.52 39.34
N HIS A 67 2.74 13.76 38.25
CA HIS A 67 3.45 12.49 38.12
C HIS A 67 4.96 12.73 37.99
N GLN A 68 5.74 11.90 38.68
CA GLN A 68 7.20 11.91 38.54
C GLN A 68 7.62 11.29 37.21
N LEU A 69 8.49 11.99 36.49
CA LEU A 69 9.11 11.50 35.28
C LEU A 69 10.47 10.88 35.63
N TRP A 70 10.65 9.61 35.28
CA TRP A 70 11.81 8.81 35.64
C TRP A 70 12.72 8.57 34.45
N VAL A 71 14.04 8.62 34.68
CA VAL A 71 15.07 8.35 33.68
C VAL A 71 16.16 7.45 34.22
N LEU A 72 16.92 6.82 33.31
CA LEU A 72 18.10 6.04 33.65
C LEU A 72 19.27 6.95 34.05
N THR A 73 20.02 6.54 35.07
CA THR A 73 21.38 7.05 35.32
C THR A 73 22.36 6.38 34.37
N GLU A 74 23.62 6.81 34.33
CA GLU A 74 24.68 6.12 33.58
C GLU A 74 24.78 4.62 33.92
N ARG A 75 24.67 4.30 35.21
CA ARG A 75 24.70 2.91 35.69
C ARG A 75 23.50 2.11 35.18
N GLY A 76 22.30 2.67 35.31
CA GLY A 76 21.08 2.04 34.81
C GLY A 76 21.08 1.90 33.28
N HIS A 77 21.63 2.86 32.56
CA HIS A 77 21.75 2.83 31.10
C HIS A 77 22.68 1.74 30.60
N LYS A 78 23.86 1.59 31.22
CA LYS A 78 24.78 0.47 30.95
C LYS A 78 24.11 -0.88 31.19
N GLU A 79 23.34 -1.01 32.27
CA GLU A 79 22.62 -2.26 32.58
C GLU A 79 21.46 -2.51 31.60
N ALA A 80 20.66 -1.49 31.28
CA ALA A 80 19.60 -1.59 30.28
C ALA A 80 20.15 -2.05 28.92
N LYS A 81 21.30 -1.53 28.51
CA LYS A 81 22.00 -1.95 27.29
C LYS A 81 22.39 -3.42 27.28
N GLN A 82 22.75 -4.00 28.42
CA GLN A 82 23.06 -5.43 28.54
C GLN A 82 21.79 -6.31 28.56
N LEU A 83 20.66 -5.74 28.97
CA LEU A 83 19.38 -6.45 29.07
C LEU A 83 18.59 -6.47 27.75
N LEU A 84 18.77 -5.48 26.90
CA LEU A 84 18.07 -5.39 25.60
C LEU A 84 18.71 -6.32 24.55
N PRO A 85 17.90 -6.92 23.67
CA PRO A 85 18.42 -7.66 22.51
C PRO A 85 19.31 -6.79 21.62
N GLY A 86 20.31 -7.38 20.96
CA GLY A 86 21.28 -6.63 20.15
C GLY A 86 20.70 -5.89 18.94
N ASN A 87 19.50 -6.26 18.47
CA ASN A 87 18.77 -5.57 17.41
C ASN A 87 17.85 -4.45 17.92
N VAL A 88 17.79 -4.22 19.24
CA VAL A 88 17.03 -3.13 19.86
C VAL A 88 18.01 -2.03 20.26
N ARG A 89 17.80 -0.83 19.71
CA ARG A 89 18.58 0.35 20.07
C ARG A 89 18.18 0.83 21.46
N VAL A 90 19.18 1.10 22.30
CA VAL A 90 18.97 1.83 23.57
C VAL A 90 18.88 3.32 23.25
N SER A 91 17.90 4.01 23.84
CA SER A 91 17.73 5.45 23.71
C SER A 91 18.95 6.21 24.21
N SER A 92 19.10 7.46 23.75
CA SER A 92 20.19 8.32 24.21
C SER A 92 20.13 8.54 25.73
N LEU A 93 21.29 8.57 26.40
CA LEU A 93 21.35 8.81 27.84
C LEU A 93 20.98 10.27 28.15
N ARG A 94 20.09 10.49 29.13
CA ARG A 94 19.82 11.83 29.69
C ARG A 94 20.84 12.20 30.75
N LYS A 95 21.84 12.96 30.33
CA LYS A 95 22.77 13.62 31.24
C LYS A 95 22.00 14.66 32.06
N LEU A 96 22.38 14.75 33.33
CA LEU A 96 21.93 15.85 34.18
C LEU A 96 22.83 17.03 33.85
N GLU A 97 22.23 18.09 33.32
CA GLU A 97 22.92 19.33 32.99
C GLU A 97 22.60 20.35 34.08
N PHE A 98 23.59 21.18 34.39
CA PHE A 98 23.48 22.23 35.40
C PHE A 98 23.75 23.57 34.72
N ASP A 99 23.05 24.60 35.13
CA ASP A 99 23.31 25.97 34.71
C ASP A 99 24.56 26.53 35.43
N ASP A 100 24.89 27.77 35.13
CA ASP A 100 26.06 28.47 35.71
C ASP A 100 25.94 28.65 37.24
N ASP A 101 24.72 28.57 37.79
CA ASP A 101 24.45 28.64 39.22
C ASP A 101 24.49 27.25 39.90
N GLY A 102 24.73 26.19 39.14
CA GLY A 102 24.79 24.81 39.62
C GLY A 102 23.40 24.19 39.85
N GLU A 103 22.34 24.81 39.35
CA GLU A 103 20.98 24.30 39.40
C GLU A 103 20.70 23.42 38.18
N PRO A 104 19.91 22.34 38.30
CA PRO A 104 19.60 21.49 37.17
C PRO A 104 18.82 22.26 36.08
N ILE A 105 19.31 22.21 34.84
CA ILE A 105 18.61 22.79 33.70
C ILE A 105 17.31 22.01 33.46
N THR A 106 16.17 22.68 33.55
CA THR A 106 14.85 22.11 33.24
C THR A 106 14.50 22.38 31.77
N GLY A 107 14.08 21.35 31.04
CA GLY A 107 13.70 21.50 29.63
C GLY A 107 12.29 22.09 29.52
N GLU A 108 12.14 23.25 28.90
CA GLU A 108 10.82 23.86 28.68
C GLU A 108 9.96 22.98 27.73
N GLY A 109 8.95 22.31 28.28
CA GLY A 109 7.86 21.66 27.53
C GLY A 109 8.17 20.33 26.80
N TYR A 110 9.44 19.99 26.58
CA TYR A 110 9.82 18.72 25.91
C TYR A 110 9.46 17.47 26.74
N ASP A 111 9.46 17.59 28.06
CA ASP A 111 9.18 16.47 28.97
C ASP A 111 7.74 15.97 28.87
N GLU A 112 6.80 16.88 28.68
CA GLU A 112 5.40 16.52 28.47
C GLU A 112 5.16 15.84 27.12
N HIS A 113 5.86 16.27 26.07
CA HIS A 113 5.80 15.61 24.77
C HIS A 113 6.40 14.20 24.85
N ALA A 114 7.59 14.04 25.44
CA ALA A 114 8.20 12.72 25.66
C ALA A 114 7.32 11.79 26.53
N ALA A 115 6.65 12.35 27.55
CA ALA A 115 5.67 11.65 28.35
C ALA A 115 4.47 11.16 27.51
N ALA A 116 3.94 12.00 26.62
CA ALA A 116 2.86 11.64 25.71
C ALA A 116 3.28 10.55 24.71
N VAL A 117 4.51 10.59 24.19
CA VAL A 117 5.09 9.54 23.33
C VAL A 117 5.13 8.20 24.05
N THR A 118 5.60 8.19 25.30
CA THR A 118 5.67 6.96 26.09
C THR A 118 4.29 6.44 26.49
N MET A 119 3.35 7.35 26.81
CA MET A 119 1.95 6.99 27.08
C MET A 119 1.30 6.35 25.85
N THR A 120 1.58 6.87 24.65
CA THR A 120 1.09 6.31 23.38
C THR A 120 1.54 4.85 23.21
N ALA A 121 2.83 4.58 23.42
CA ALA A 121 3.34 3.21 23.39
C ALA A 121 2.66 2.32 24.46
N ALA A 122 2.43 2.86 25.66
CA ALA A 122 1.84 2.13 26.76
C ALA A 122 0.39 1.72 26.48
N VAL A 123 -0.45 2.65 25.99
CA VAL A 123 -1.85 2.34 25.68
C VAL A 123 -1.98 1.39 24.49
N LEU A 124 -1.10 1.48 23.50
CA LEU A 124 -1.08 0.56 22.35
C LEU A 124 -0.63 -0.84 22.75
N THR A 125 0.43 -0.94 23.57
CA THR A 125 0.89 -2.23 24.11
C THR A 125 -0.19 -2.89 24.98
N GLY A 126 -0.85 -2.12 25.84
CA GLY A 126 -1.93 -2.60 26.69
C GLY A 126 -3.13 -3.13 25.91
N ALA A 127 -3.36 -2.61 24.71
CA ALA A 127 -4.40 -3.08 23.78
C ALA A 127 -3.96 -4.25 22.87
N GLY A 128 -2.78 -4.83 23.12
CA GLY A 128 -2.27 -5.98 22.37
C GLY A 128 -1.52 -5.63 21.08
N TYR A 129 -1.26 -4.35 20.80
CA TYR A 129 -0.41 -3.95 19.68
C TYR A 129 1.07 -4.06 20.07
N GLY A 130 1.60 -5.26 19.87
CA GLY A 130 3.00 -5.57 20.11
C GLY A 130 3.34 -5.71 21.60
N THR A 131 4.64 -5.62 21.88
CA THR A 131 5.21 -5.71 23.23
C THR A 131 6.09 -4.48 23.47
N PRO A 132 6.66 -4.26 24.68
CA PRO A 132 7.62 -3.19 24.89
C PRO A 132 8.78 -3.19 23.86
N LEU A 133 9.18 -4.37 23.38
CA LEU A 133 10.25 -4.54 22.38
C LEU A 133 9.82 -4.25 20.94
N SER A 134 8.52 -4.08 20.69
CA SER A 134 7.98 -3.66 19.39
C SER A 134 8.22 -2.18 19.11
N TRP A 135 8.67 -1.42 20.11
CA TRP A 135 8.81 0.02 20.03
C TRP A 135 10.27 0.45 19.90
N GLN A 136 10.49 1.48 19.09
CA GLN A 136 11.78 2.14 18.97
C GLN A 136 11.59 3.65 18.86
N THR A 137 12.44 4.38 19.56
CA THR A 137 12.59 5.83 19.45
C THR A 137 13.83 6.14 18.62
N GLU A 138 13.94 7.38 18.11
CA GLU A 138 15.17 7.87 17.45
C GLU A 138 15.63 7.09 16.20
N ILE A 139 14.70 6.50 15.42
CA ILE A 139 15.04 5.94 14.11
C ILE A 139 15.26 7.08 13.11
N ALA A 140 16.47 7.17 12.58
CA ALA A 140 16.88 8.20 11.63
C ALA A 140 16.38 7.90 10.20
N HIS A 141 15.59 8.81 9.65
CA HIS A 141 15.19 8.84 8.25
C HIS A 141 15.99 9.94 7.53
N ARG A 142 17.16 9.57 7.01
CA ARG A 142 18.10 10.51 6.37
C ARG A 142 17.60 10.91 4.99
N LEU A 143 17.48 12.21 4.76
CA LEU A 143 17.02 12.82 3.52
C LEU A 143 18.21 13.22 2.63
N PRO A 144 18.01 13.36 1.31
CA PRO A 144 19.10 13.60 0.36
C PRO A 144 19.73 14.99 0.51
N TYR A 145 19.02 15.93 1.15
CA TYR A 145 19.45 17.30 1.44
C TYR A 145 20.08 17.44 2.83
N GLY A 146 20.59 16.35 3.42
CA GLY A 146 21.34 16.36 4.68
C GLY A 146 20.50 16.44 5.97
N TYR A 147 19.20 16.71 5.86
CA TYR A 147 18.29 16.67 7.00
C TYR A 147 18.01 15.22 7.43
N THR A 148 17.72 15.00 8.72
CA THR A 148 17.28 13.69 9.24
C THR A 148 15.96 13.86 9.97
N GLN A 149 14.92 13.21 9.47
CA GLN A 149 13.63 13.12 10.15
C GLN A 149 13.67 11.97 11.16
N TYR A 150 13.11 12.19 12.34
CA TYR A 150 12.89 11.14 13.33
C TYR A 150 11.39 11.04 13.55
N ALA A 151 10.86 9.82 13.51
CA ALA A 151 9.54 9.59 14.07
C ALA A 151 9.65 9.65 15.59
N ASP A 152 8.65 10.24 16.24
CA ASP A 152 8.58 10.23 17.70
C ASP A 152 8.61 8.79 18.22
N LEU A 153 7.90 7.91 17.51
CA LEU A 153 7.88 6.49 17.80
C LEU A 153 7.73 5.65 16.54
N THR A 154 8.36 4.48 16.53
CA THR A 154 8.15 3.47 15.49
C THR A 154 7.67 2.16 16.13
N MET A 155 6.60 1.61 15.56
CA MET A 155 6.02 0.33 15.98
C MET A 155 6.36 -0.77 14.99
N ARG A 156 6.72 -1.96 15.50
CA ARG A 156 6.89 -3.21 14.75
C ARG A 156 6.16 -4.33 15.49
N ALA A 157 4.92 -4.59 15.10
CA ALA A 157 4.02 -5.56 15.73
C ALA A 157 3.37 -6.46 14.67
N PRO A 158 4.17 -7.31 13.97
CA PRO A 158 3.65 -8.16 12.90
C PRO A 158 2.55 -9.10 13.38
N ASP A 159 2.66 -9.63 14.61
CA ASP A 159 1.66 -10.52 15.22
C ASP A 159 0.29 -9.83 15.44
N ALA A 160 0.28 -8.49 15.50
CA ALA A 160 -0.93 -7.67 15.59
C ALA A 160 -1.38 -7.12 14.22
N GLY A 161 -0.85 -7.65 13.11
CA GLY A 161 -1.18 -7.19 11.76
C GLY A 161 -0.62 -5.80 11.41
N VAL A 162 0.42 -5.35 12.13
CA VAL A 162 1.12 -4.08 11.86
C VAL A 162 2.64 -4.31 11.75
N PRO A 163 3.14 -4.72 10.56
CA PRO A 163 4.56 -5.01 10.37
C PRO A 163 5.47 -3.81 10.68
N ALA A 164 5.04 -2.61 10.30
CA ALA A 164 5.68 -1.36 10.65
C ALA A 164 4.66 -0.21 10.63
N MET A 165 4.82 0.76 11.52
CA MET A 165 4.09 2.04 11.52
C MET A 165 4.95 3.12 12.17
N LEU A 166 4.96 4.32 11.59
CA LEU A 166 5.60 5.51 12.15
C LEU A 166 4.53 6.30 12.90
N LEU A 167 4.87 6.85 14.07
CA LEU A 167 3.94 7.60 14.90
C LEU A 167 4.52 8.97 15.23
N GLU A 168 3.66 9.98 15.12
CA GLU A 168 3.89 11.37 15.49
C GLU A 168 2.88 11.75 16.58
N VAL A 169 3.34 12.30 17.69
CA VAL A 169 2.49 12.65 18.84
C VAL A 169 2.38 14.17 18.94
N ASP A 170 1.22 14.70 18.59
CA ASP A 170 0.96 16.15 18.64
C ASP A 170 0.18 16.52 19.90
N ARG A 171 0.77 17.38 20.75
CA ARG A 171 0.11 17.97 21.93
C ARG A 171 -0.75 19.20 21.58
N VAL A 172 -1.04 19.38 20.30
CA VAL A 172 -1.73 20.53 19.74
C VAL A 172 -0.92 21.83 19.92
N ASN A 173 0.41 21.73 19.88
CA ASN A 173 1.34 22.85 20.10
C ASN A 173 2.09 23.25 18.83
N GLU A 174 2.34 22.33 17.91
CA GLU A 174 2.98 22.66 16.62
C GLU A 174 1.96 23.20 15.59
N PRO A 175 2.36 24.10 14.67
CA PRO A 175 1.55 24.46 13.51
C PRO A 175 1.14 23.26 12.67
N VAL A 176 -0.04 23.33 12.01
CA VAL A 176 -0.46 22.27 11.08
C VAL A 176 0.51 22.12 9.92
N ASP A 177 1.09 23.23 9.45
CA ASP A 177 2.04 23.23 8.34
C ASP A 177 3.29 22.40 8.65
N ASP A 178 3.69 22.31 9.93
CA ASP A 178 4.79 21.45 10.38
C ASP A 178 4.40 19.97 10.33
N LEU A 179 3.16 19.62 10.67
CA LEU A 179 2.62 18.26 10.50
C LEU A 179 2.58 17.85 9.02
N VAL A 180 2.15 18.77 8.15
CA VAL A 180 2.14 18.55 6.69
C VAL A 180 3.58 18.40 6.18
N ALA A 181 4.50 19.23 6.67
CA ALA A 181 5.91 19.13 6.32
C ALA A 181 6.55 17.82 6.79
N LYS A 182 6.16 17.28 7.96
CA LYS A 182 6.57 15.93 8.40
C LYS A 182 6.13 14.86 7.40
N LEU A 183 4.86 14.88 6.95
CA LEU A 183 4.36 13.95 5.93
C LEU A 183 5.08 14.08 4.59
N ARG A 184 5.36 15.32 4.16
CA ARG A 184 6.18 15.58 2.97
C ARG A 184 7.55 14.91 3.10
N ARG A 185 8.24 15.11 4.24
CA ARG A 185 9.56 14.53 4.50
C ARG A 185 9.53 13.00 4.53
N TYR A 186 8.48 12.39 5.07
CA TYR A 186 8.31 10.93 4.96
C TYR A 186 8.14 10.49 3.52
N THR A 187 7.34 11.20 2.73
CA THR A 187 7.14 10.90 1.30
C THR A 187 8.44 11.02 0.51
N ASP A 188 9.19 12.12 0.70
CA ASP A 188 10.52 12.33 0.10
C ASP A 188 11.47 11.17 0.46
N TRP A 189 11.43 10.72 1.72
CA TRP A 189 12.25 9.62 2.20
C TRP A 189 11.83 8.27 1.61
N PHE A 190 10.53 8.01 1.46
CA PHE A 190 10.01 6.78 0.86
C PHE A 190 10.36 6.65 -0.62
N GLU A 191 10.59 7.77 -1.32
CA GLU A 191 11.00 7.77 -2.72
C GLU A 191 12.51 7.56 -2.92
N LEU A 192 13.32 7.63 -1.85
CA LEU A 192 14.76 7.39 -1.95
C LEU A 192 15.06 5.96 -2.38
N LEU A 193 16.05 5.82 -3.26
CA LEU A 193 16.55 4.52 -3.70
C LEU A 193 17.43 3.89 -2.63
N ALA A 194 17.39 2.56 -2.54
CA ALA A 194 18.33 1.83 -1.72
C ALA A 194 19.78 2.09 -2.22
N PRO A 195 20.76 2.29 -1.32
CA PRO A 195 22.15 2.47 -1.71
C PRO A 195 22.63 1.31 -2.58
N LYS A 196 23.41 1.62 -3.62
CA LYS A 196 23.97 0.66 -4.58
C LYS A 196 22.91 -0.11 -5.39
N ALA A 197 21.75 0.51 -5.66
CA ALA A 197 20.87 0.00 -6.70
C ALA A 197 21.63 -0.05 -8.04
N ASP A 198 21.52 -1.17 -8.76
CA ASP A 198 22.12 -1.30 -10.09
C ASP A 198 21.51 -0.27 -11.08
N LYS A 199 22.28 0.16 -12.09
CA LYS A 199 21.85 1.20 -13.05
C LYS A 199 20.52 0.87 -13.73
N ASP A 200 20.26 -0.41 -14.04
CA ASP A 200 19.00 -0.81 -14.65
C ASP A 200 17.83 -0.69 -13.66
N ARG A 201 18.06 -1.02 -12.39
CA ARG A 201 17.06 -0.87 -11.31
C ARG A 201 16.78 0.60 -11.02
N GLU A 202 17.80 1.46 -11.01
CA GLU A 202 17.63 2.90 -10.88
C GLU A 202 16.82 3.48 -12.04
N ARG A 203 17.11 3.06 -13.28
CA ARG A 203 16.34 3.47 -14.46
C ARG A 203 14.87 3.03 -14.34
N VAL A 204 14.61 1.80 -13.91
CA VAL A 204 13.24 1.30 -13.69
C VAL A 204 12.50 2.11 -12.62
N ALA A 205 13.14 2.37 -11.48
CA ALA A 205 12.54 3.13 -10.38
C ALA A 205 12.29 4.63 -10.68
N ARG A 206 12.94 5.16 -11.72
CA ARG A 206 12.71 6.51 -12.25
C ARG A 206 11.66 6.53 -13.37
N ALA A 207 11.59 5.47 -14.18
CA ALA A 207 10.66 5.35 -15.30
C ALA A 207 9.27 4.86 -14.89
N PHE A 208 9.18 4.11 -13.79
CA PHE A 208 7.95 3.54 -13.27
C PHE A 208 7.77 3.92 -11.80
N GLY A 209 6.52 4.14 -11.39
CA GLY A 209 6.12 4.34 -9.99
C GLY A 209 5.40 3.12 -9.42
N GLY A 210 4.85 3.30 -8.22
CA GLY A 210 3.94 2.37 -7.58
C GLY A 210 4.60 1.12 -6.97
N ALA A 211 3.80 0.06 -6.77
CA ALA A 211 4.22 -1.11 -5.98
C ALA A 211 5.42 -1.86 -6.58
N ARG A 212 5.62 -1.74 -7.90
CA ARG A 212 6.68 -2.42 -8.66
C ARG A 212 8.10 -1.98 -8.29
N VAL A 213 8.24 -0.85 -7.61
CA VAL A 213 9.55 -0.24 -7.29
C VAL A 213 9.80 -0.13 -5.80
N HIS A 214 8.87 -0.58 -4.96
CA HIS A 214 8.98 -0.51 -3.49
C HIS A 214 10.19 -1.27 -2.94
N ASP A 215 10.51 -2.43 -3.50
CA ASP A 215 11.69 -3.24 -3.15
C ASP A 215 13.03 -2.58 -3.53
N LEU A 216 12.98 -1.59 -4.44
CA LEU A 216 14.13 -0.79 -4.85
C LEU A 216 14.35 0.44 -3.94
N ARG A 217 13.35 0.81 -3.12
CA ARG A 217 13.42 1.97 -2.23
C ARG A 217 14.21 1.69 -0.96
N LEU A 218 14.79 2.73 -0.36
CA LEU A 218 15.60 2.66 0.86
C LEU A 218 14.79 2.14 2.04
N TRP A 219 13.53 2.56 2.16
CA TRP A 219 12.70 2.22 3.31
C TRP A 219 12.43 0.71 3.44
N SER A 220 12.38 -0.03 2.33
CA SER A 220 12.20 -1.49 2.34
C SER A 220 13.40 -2.25 2.93
N ARG A 221 14.54 -1.56 3.13
CA ARG A 221 15.71 -2.08 3.85
C ARG A 221 15.61 -1.91 5.36
N ILE A 222 14.76 -0.99 5.82
CA ILE A 222 14.58 -0.67 7.24
C ILE A 222 13.33 -1.33 7.79
N TYR A 223 12.25 -1.34 7.01
CA TYR A 223 10.93 -1.83 7.39
C TYR A 223 10.53 -3.02 6.53
N PRO A 224 9.90 -4.05 7.12
CA PRO A 224 9.31 -5.14 6.35
C PRO A 224 8.16 -4.63 5.48
N ALA A 225 7.83 -5.38 4.43
CA ALA A 225 6.62 -5.13 3.64
C ALA A 225 5.38 -5.16 4.56
N THR A 226 4.49 -4.18 4.37
CA THR A 226 3.28 -4.02 5.18
C THR A 226 2.19 -5.01 4.82
N GLY A 227 2.30 -5.65 3.65
CA GLY A 227 1.25 -6.49 3.06
C GLY A 227 0.04 -5.70 2.57
N ARG A 228 0.13 -4.36 2.55
CA ARG A 228 -0.91 -3.43 2.12
C ARG A 228 -0.33 -2.48 1.07
N GLU A 229 -1.18 -1.92 0.23
CA GLU A 229 -0.76 -0.91 -0.75
C GLU A 229 -0.25 0.37 -0.08
N GLY A 230 0.67 1.04 -0.77
CA GLY A 230 1.25 2.30 -0.33
C GLY A 230 2.50 2.13 0.53
N TYR A 231 2.97 3.24 1.07
CA TYR A 231 4.18 3.27 1.90
C TYR A 231 3.92 2.77 3.33
N VAL A 232 4.97 2.83 4.16
CA VAL A 232 4.84 2.55 5.60
C VAL A 232 3.82 3.53 6.21
N PRO A 233 2.80 3.03 6.94
CA PRO A 233 1.78 3.87 7.54
C PRO A 233 2.36 4.90 8.52
N VAL A 234 1.71 6.06 8.58
CA VAL A 234 2.00 7.13 9.54
C VAL A 234 0.75 7.37 10.39
N ALA A 235 0.90 7.37 11.70
CA ALA A 235 -0.16 7.70 12.64
C ALA A 235 0.12 9.05 13.31
N PHE A 236 -0.86 9.95 13.31
CA PHE A 236 -0.86 11.12 14.19
C PHE A 236 -1.72 10.85 15.42
N VAL A 237 -1.11 10.91 16.59
CA VAL A 237 -1.77 10.71 17.88
C VAL A 237 -1.88 12.06 18.56
N PHE A 238 -3.09 12.60 18.59
CA PHE A 238 -3.36 13.90 19.22
C PHE A 238 -3.65 13.74 20.71
N THR A 239 -3.23 14.71 21.52
CA THR A 239 -3.52 14.70 22.96
C THR A 239 -3.46 16.09 23.56
N GLY A 240 -4.03 16.26 24.75
CA GLY A 240 -4.11 17.53 25.45
C GLY A 240 -5.06 18.49 24.75
N LYS A 241 -5.08 19.76 25.20
CA LYS A 241 -6.02 20.80 24.73
C LYS A 241 -7.48 20.30 24.67
N THR A 242 -8.36 21.04 24.02
CA THR A 242 -9.78 20.68 23.93
C THR A 242 -10.06 19.72 22.76
N LYS A 243 -11.11 18.91 22.89
CA LYS A 243 -11.63 18.05 21.80
C LYS A 243 -11.88 18.85 20.51
N ALA A 244 -12.40 20.08 20.62
CA ALA A 244 -12.67 20.94 19.48
C ALA A 244 -11.38 21.35 18.73
N GLN A 245 -10.31 21.67 19.48
CA GLN A 245 -9.01 22.01 18.89
C GLN A 245 -8.38 20.82 18.18
N ARG A 246 -8.40 19.63 18.79
CA ARG A 246 -7.93 18.39 18.13
C ARG A 246 -8.71 18.09 16.87
N ALA A 247 -10.04 18.19 16.91
CA ALA A 247 -10.89 17.98 15.74
C ALA A 247 -10.61 18.98 14.62
N SER A 248 -10.43 20.27 14.95
CA SER A 248 -10.05 21.31 13.98
C SER A 248 -8.70 21.00 13.34
N ARG A 249 -7.73 20.57 14.14
CA ARG A 249 -6.40 20.20 13.67
C ARG A 249 -6.39 19.00 12.74
N MET A 250 -7.09 17.93 13.09
CA MET A 250 -7.26 16.75 12.24
C MET A 250 -7.88 17.10 10.88
N ARG A 251 -8.88 17.99 10.85
CA ARG A 251 -9.51 18.45 9.59
C ARG A 251 -8.54 19.25 8.71
N ARG A 252 -7.79 20.18 9.30
CA ARG A 252 -6.81 20.97 8.55
C ARG A 252 -5.67 20.11 8.01
N LEU A 253 -5.14 19.19 8.83
CA LEU A 253 -4.14 18.22 8.38
C LEU A 253 -4.67 17.39 7.19
N GLU A 254 -5.92 16.91 7.26
CA GLU A 254 -6.54 16.15 6.18
C GLU A 254 -6.68 16.96 4.88
N GLN A 255 -7.06 18.22 4.97
CA GLN A 255 -7.18 19.11 3.83
C GLN A 255 -5.81 19.41 3.21
N ASP A 256 -4.85 19.83 4.02
CA ASP A 256 -3.57 20.39 3.58
C ASP A 256 -2.57 19.27 3.17
N ALA A 257 -2.68 18.07 3.75
CA ALA A 257 -1.83 16.93 3.42
C ALA A 257 -2.40 15.99 2.36
N ARG A 258 -3.54 16.33 1.73
CA ARG A 258 -4.27 15.44 0.81
C ARG A 258 -3.37 14.82 -0.27
N THR A 259 -2.44 15.58 -0.80
CA THR A 259 -1.52 15.13 -1.86
C THR A 259 -0.61 13.96 -1.46
N TYR A 260 -0.42 13.68 -0.16
CA TYR A 260 0.49 12.63 0.32
C TYR A 260 -0.23 11.32 0.63
N PHE A 261 -1.53 11.35 0.92
CA PHE A 261 -2.28 10.16 1.35
C PHE A 261 -3.43 9.77 0.42
N ALA A 262 -3.87 10.69 -0.47
CA ALA A 262 -4.86 10.35 -1.48
C ALA A 262 -4.23 9.44 -2.53
N GLY A 263 -4.95 8.37 -2.90
CA GLY A 263 -4.59 7.56 -4.06
C GLY A 263 -5.02 8.23 -5.36
N THR A 264 -4.58 7.66 -6.48
CA THR A 264 -4.86 8.11 -7.84
C THR A 264 -5.82 7.18 -8.55
N GLU A 265 -6.59 7.66 -9.52
CA GLU A 265 -7.46 6.78 -10.32
C GLU A 265 -6.63 5.81 -11.17
N TYR A 266 -7.04 4.54 -11.25
CA TYR A 266 -6.45 3.62 -12.22
C TYR A 266 -6.80 4.04 -13.65
N ALA A 267 -5.88 3.80 -14.58
CA ALA A 267 -6.15 3.98 -16.00
C ALA A 267 -7.19 2.97 -16.51
N GLY A 268 -8.21 3.47 -17.24
CA GLY A 268 -9.24 2.66 -17.88
C GLY A 268 -10.65 3.07 -17.46
N GLY A 269 -11.50 3.41 -18.43
CA GLY A 269 -12.86 3.91 -18.16
C GLY A 269 -13.74 2.89 -17.42
N GLY A 270 -14.47 3.35 -16.41
CA GLY A 270 -15.43 2.54 -15.65
C GLY A 270 -14.83 1.72 -14.50
N ILE A 271 -13.60 2.02 -14.10
CA ILE A 271 -12.96 1.51 -12.89
C ILE A 271 -13.09 2.57 -11.80
N THR A 272 -13.64 2.18 -10.64
CA THR A 272 -13.78 3.04 -9.46
C THR A 272 -12.73 2.75 -8.39
N ALA A 273 -11.93 1.70 -8.56
CA ALA A 273 -10.81 1.41 -7.70
C ALA A 273 -9.76 2.54 -7.74
N VAL A 274 -8.99 2.66 -6.67
CA VAL A 274 -8.01 3.73 -6.46
C VAL A 274 -6.63 3.12 -6.21
N ASP A 275 -5.62 3.60 -6.94
CA ASP A 275 -4.22 3.21 -6.78
C ASP A 275 -3.59 3.98 -5.61
N TYR A 276 -3.26 3.25 -4.54
CA TYR A 276 -2.60 3.80 -3.35
C TYR A 276 -1.09 3.53 -3.32
N HIS A 277 -0.48 3.00 -4.38
CA HIS A 277 0.91 2.53 -4.33
C HIS A 277 1.93 3.63 -4.02
N GLN A 278 1.63 4.89 -4.32
CA GLN A 278 2.47 6.05 -3.96
C GLN A 278 1.79 6.97 -2.92
N ALA A 279 0.86 6.42 -2.14
CA ALA A 279 0.21 7.12 -1.05
C ALA A 279 0.76 6.64 0.31
N VAL A 280 0.85 7.56 1.27
CA VAL A 280 1.10 7.24 2.67
C VAL A 280 -0.22 6.88 3.34
N PRO A 281 -0.40 5.69 3.93
CA PRO A 281 -1.55 5.41 4.78
C PRO A 281 -1.48 6.26 6.05
N VAL A 282 -2.25 7.35 6.11
CA VAL A 282 -2.25 8.27 7.27
C VAL A 282 -3.48 8.01 8.15
N VAL A 283 -3.25 7.54 9.37
CA VAL A 283 -4.31 7.36 10.38
C VAL A 283 -4.17 8.39 11.48
N VAL A 284 -5.29 8.78 12.07
CA VAL A 284 -5.33 9.72 13.21
C VAL A 284 -6.10 9.11 14.36
N THR A 285 -5.70 9.49 15.58
CA THR A 285 -6.42 9.13 16.81
C THR A 285 -6.15 10.17 17.90
N GLU A 286 -6.80 9.99 19.05
CA GLU A 286 -6.64 10.82 20.24
C GLU A 286 -6.33 9.93 21.45
N LEU A 287 -5.35 10.30 22.30
CA LEU A 287 -5.06 9.52 23.52
C LEU A 287 -6.27 9.47 24.46
N GLU A 288 -7.02 10.55 24.56
CA GLU A 288 -8.24 10.60 25.37
C GLU A 288 -9.32 9.68 24.82
N ARG A 289 -9.40 9.51 23.50
CA ARG A 289 -10.34 8.59 22.86
C ARG A 289 -9.94 7.14 23.11
N ILE A 290 -8.66 6.82 22.91
CA ILE A 290 -8.13 5.48 23.21
C ILE A 290 -8.38 5.14 24.68
N THR A 291 -8.15 6.08 25.60
CA THR A 291 -8.30 5.81 27.05
C THR A 291 -9.77 5.68 27.47
N ALA A 292 -10.70 6.34 26.78
CA ALA A 292 -12.11 6.30 27.10
C ALA A 292 -12.86 5.10 26.49
N ASP A 293 -12.30 4.47 25.46
CA ASP A 293 -12.90 3.30 24.80
C ASP A 293 -12.66 2.03 25.65
N PRO A 294 -13.70 1.21 25.92
CA PRO A 294 -13.53 -0.04 26.67
C PRO A 294 -12.56 -1.04 26.03
N ASP A 295 -12.50 -1.06 24.69
CA ASP A 295 -11.58 -1.88 23.92
C ASP A 295 -10.23 -1.17 23.70
N GLY A 296 -10.06 0.03 24.27
CA GLY A 296 -8.85 0.81 24.21
C GLY A 296 -8.45 1.14 22.78
N ALA A 297 -7.18 0.89 22.43
CA ALA A 297 -6.71 1.09 21.07
C ALA A 297 -7.18 -0.01 20.09
N ALA A 298 -7.72 -1.13 20.59
CA ALA A 298 -8.29 -2.19 19.76
C ALA A 298 -9.71 -1.83 19.28
N GLY A 299 -10.37 -0.89 19.95
CA GLY A 299 -11.69 -0.37 19.58
C GLY A 299 -11.69 0.47 18.30
N LYS A 300 -12.86 1.01 17.98
CA LYS A 300 -13.08 1.89 16.82
C LYS A 300 -12.65 3.33 17.13
N VAL A 301 -11.35 3.49 17.33
CA VAL A 301 -10.73 4.75 17.78
C VAL A 301 -9.74 5.33 16.76
N TRP A 302 -9.61 4.73 15.59
CA TRP A 302 -8.72 5.18 14.52
C TRP A 302 -9.51 5.74 13.35
N ARG A 303 -9.02 6.80 12.70
CA ARG A 303 -9.63 7.33 11.49
C ARG A 303 -8.58 7.46 10.40
N ARG A 304 -8.82 6.85 9.24
CA ARG A 304 -7.99 7.04 8.04
C ARG A 304 -8.31 8.41 7.44
N LEU A 305 -7.29 9.23 7.17
CA LEU A 305 -7.50 10.49 6.45
C LEU A 305 -8.04 10.20 5.04
N GLY A 306 -9.01 11.01 4.59
CA GLY A 306 -9.81 10.72 3.39
C GLY A 306 -11.06 9.88 3.68
N ARG A 307 -11.25 9.41 4.92
CA ARG A 307 -12.44 8.70 5.39
C ARG A 307 -13.04 9.38 6.63
N ASN A 308 -14.36 9.31 6.76
CA ASN A 308 -15.09 10.00 7.83
C ASN A 308 -15.31 9.12 9.06
N GLU A 309 -15.23 7.80 8.92
CA GLU A 309 -15.60 6.85 9.97
C GLU A 309 -14.43 6.55 10.91
N TRP A 310 -14.75 6.33 12.18
CA TRP A 310 -13.85 5.73 13.14
C TRP A 310 -13.91 4.21 13.03
N GLN A 311 -12.74 3.59 12.98
CA GLN A 311 -12.49 2.21 12.60
C GLN A 311 -11.49 1.59 13.59
N THR A 312 -11.39 0.27 13.59
CA THR A 312 -10.25 -0.42 14.20
C THR A 312 -8.97 -0.07 13.43
N LEU A 313 -7.80 -0.26 14.03
CA LEU A 313 -6.54 0.06 13.35
C LEU A 313 -6.39 -0.74 12.05
N THR A 314 -6.74 -2.04 12.07
CA THR A 314 -6.64 -2.92 10.90
C THR A 314 -7.53 -2.44 9.75
N GLU A 315 -8.78 -2.05 10.04
CA GLU A 315 -9.71 -1.50 9.05
C GLU A 315 -9.23 -0.15 8.49
N ALA A 316 -8.68 0.73 9.34
CA ALA A 316 -8.16 2.02 8.93
C ALA A 316 -6.93 1.91 8.00
N LEU A 317 -6.12 0.87 8.20
CA LEU A 317 -4.96 0.59 7.36
C LEU A 317 -5.32 -0.10 6.05
N ASP A 318 -6.46 -0.80 5.95
CA ASP A 318 -6.86 -1.52 4.73
C ASP A 318 -7.35 -0.58 3.62
N ASN A 319 -7.20 -1.02 2.36
CA ASN A 319 -7.66 -0.32 1.15
C ASN A 319 -8.68 -1.21 0.42
N PRO A 320 -9.95 -1.29 0.89
CA PRO A 320 -10.96 -2.12 0.24
C PRO A 320 -11.30 -1.64 -1.18
N ASP A 321 -11.04 -0.37 -1.49
CA ASP A 321 -11.17 0.28 -2.78
C ASP A 321 -9.89 0.22 -3.64
N GLY A 322 -8.85 -0.50 -3.21
CA GLY A 322 -7.55 -0.61 -3.87
C GLY A 322 -7.44 -1.70 -4.96
N ASP A 323 -6.26 -2.32 -5.06
CA ASP A 323 -5.88 -3.39 -6.00
C ASP A 323 -6.89 -4.53 -6.01
N ARG A 324 -7.41 -4.92 -4.82
CA ARG A 324 -8.41 -6.00 -4.73
C ARG A 324 -9.65 -5.69 -5.54
N LEU A 325 -10.14 -4.45 -5.48
CA LEU A 325 -11.28 -4.01 -6.28
C LEU A 325 -10.88 -3.81 -7.74
N TYR A 326 -9.69 -3.27 -8.00
CA TYR A 326 -9.15 -3.07 -9.35
C TYR A 326 -9.13 -4.37 -10.14
N VAL A 327 -8.60 -5.46 -9.58
CA VAL A 327 -8.52 -6.76 -10.26
C VAL A 327 -9.90 -7.22 -10.73
N VAL A 328 -10.90 -7.17 -9.84
CA VAL A 328 -12.29 -7.56 -10.15
C VAL A 328 -12.88 -6.67 -11.24
N GLN A 329 -12.74 -5.35 -11.12
CA GLN A 329 -13.32 -4.41 -12.07
C GLN A 329 -12.63 -4.45 -13.44
N ALA A 330 -11.30 -4.63 -13.48
CA ALA A 330 -10.53 -4.75 -14.70
C ALA A 330 -10.92 -6.02 -15.50
N GLU A 331 -11.14 -7.14 -14.82
CA GLU A 331 -11.66 -8.36 -15.45
C GLU A 331 -13.05 -8.16 -16.04
N GLN A 332 -13.97 -7.53 -15.29
CA GLN A 332 -15.30 -7.21 -15.78
C GLN A 332 -15.26 -6.24 -16.97
N ALA A 333 -14.40 -5.22 -16.92
CA ALA A 333 -14.23 -4.26 -18.00
C ALA A 333 -13.73 -4.95 -19.28
N ARG A 334 -12.73 -5.84 -19.16
CA ARG A 334 -12.24 -6.66 -20.27
C ARG A 334 -13.33 -7.57 -20.84
N LYS A 335 -14.15 -8.20 -19.99
CA LYS A 335 -15.27 -9.03 -20.44
C LYS A 335 -16.29 -8.21 -21.23
N ARG A 336 -16.72 -7.06 -20.70
CA ARG A 336 -17.63 -6.14 -21.39
C ARG A 336 -17.07 -5.63 -22.71
N GLN A 337 -15.76 -5.35 -22.75
CA GLN A 337 -15.10 -4.94 -23.99
C GLN A 337 -15.13 -6.07 -25.03
N LYS A 338 -14.77 -7.31 -24.64
CA LYS A 338 -14.87 -8.48 -25.53
C LYS A 338 -16.28 -8.72 -26.03
N GLU A 339 -17.29 -8.57 -25.17
CA GLU A 339 -18.71 -8.68 -25.56
C GLU A 339 -19.11 -7.59 -26.55
N ARG A 340 -18.68 -6.34 -26.33
CA ARG A 340 -18.91 -5.23 -27.27
C ARG A 340 -18.21 -5.45 -28.60
N GLU A 341 -16.96 -5.89 -28.58
CA GLU A 341 -16.20 -6.23 -29.79
C GLU A 341 -16.83 -7.40 -30.54
N ALA A 342 -17.29 -8.43 -29.84
CA ALA A 342 -17.99 -9.57 -30.43
C ALA A 342 -19.34 -9.16 -31.02
N ALA A 343 -20.12 -8.30 -30.34
CA ALA A 343 -21.38 -7.79 -30.85
C ALA A 343 -21.16 -6.85 -32.05
N ALA A 344 -20.15 -5.98 -32.00
CA ALA A 344 -19.76 -5.11 -33.11
C ALA A 344 -19.27 -5.93 -34.31
N ARG A 345 -18.49 -7.00 -34.07
CA ARG A 345 -18.14 -8.00 -35.06
C ARG A 345 -19.45 -8.58 -35.64
N GLU A 346 -20.29 -9.22 -34.85
CA GLU A 346 -21.52 -9.85 -35.33
C GLU A 346 -22.45 -8.89 -36.10
N ALA A 347 -22.52 -7.61 -35.73
CA ALA A 347 -23.26 -6.58 -36.46
C ALA A 347 -22.66 -6.25 -37.84
N GLN A 348 -21.35 -6.39 -38.01
CA GLN A 348 -20.64 -6.21 -39.29
C GLN A 348 -20.59 -7.49 -40.13
N ARG A 349 -21.19 -8.60 -39.68
CA ARG A 349 -21.15 -9.88 -40.40
C ARG A 349 -21.79 -9.73 -41.78
N PRO A 350 -21.05 -9.97 -42.88
CA PRO A 350 -21.58 -9.87 -44.23
C PRO A 350 -22.72 -10.86 -44.48
N VAL A 351 -23.64 -10.47 -45.35
CA VAL A 351 -24.72 -11.31 -45.87
C VAL A 351 -24.46 -11.67 -47.32
N CYS A 352 -24.83 -12.89 -47.70
CA CYS A 352 -24.72 -13.36 -49.07
C CYS A 352 -25.68 -12.61 -49.99
N ARG A 353 -25.16 -12.04 -51.07
CA ARG A 353 -25.97 -11.32 -52.06
C ARG A 353 -26.99 -12.22 -52.77
N ARG A 354 -26.70 -13.52 -52.90
CA ARG A 354 -27.55 -14.50 -53.59
C ARG A 354 -28.68 -15.05 -52.71
N CYS A 355 -28.37 -15.61 -51.54
CA CYS A 355 -29.36 -16.26 -50.67
C CYS A 355 -29.77 -15.45 -49.42
N GLY A 356 -29.14 -14.30 -49.16
CA GLY A 356 -29.43 -13.45 -47.99
C GLY A 356 -28.90 -13.97 -46.65
N ALA A 357 -28.35 -15.19 -46.58
CA ALA A 357 -27.82 -15.76 -45.35
C ALA A 357 -26.55 -15.02 -44.88
N LYS A 358 -26.40 -14.86 -43.56
CA LYS A 358 -25.15 -14.37 -42.97
C LYS A 358 -24.01 -15.36 -43.24
N PHE A 359 -22.79 -14.85 -43.41
CA PHE A 359 -21.62 -15.70 -43.62
C PHE A 359 -21.27 -16.50 -42.37
N THR A 360 -20.78 -17.73 -42.55
CA THR A 360 -20.15 -18.49 -41.46
C THR A 360 -18.86 -17.79 -40.98
N ASP A 361 -18.38 -18.15 -39.80
CA ASP A 361 -17.11 -17.61 -39.26
C ASP A 361 -15.95 -17.91 -40.21
N ASP A 362 -15.85 -19.14 -40.72
CA ASP A 362 -14.78 -19.54 -41.65
C ASP A 362 -14.82 -18.76 -42.95
N ARG A 363 -16.01 -18.61 -43.56
CA ARG A 363 -16.16 -17.84 -44.81
C ARG A 363 -15.80 -16.38 -44.57
N TRP A 364 -16.27 -15.82 -43.46
CA TRP A 364 -16.00 -14.43 -43.12
C TRP A 364 -14.52 -14.17 -42.83
N ASP A 365 -13.86 -15.08 -42.10
CA ASP A 365 -12.43 -14.99 -41.82
C ASP A 365 -11.60 -15.15 -43.10
N SER A 366 -11.98 -16.07 -44.00
CA SER A 366 -11.35 -16.25 -45.30
C SER A 366 -11.37 -14.96 -46.14
N ILE A 367 -12.52 -14.30 -46.28
CA ILE A 367 -12.61 -13.07 -47.09
C ILE A 367 -11.93 -11.86 -46.44
N ARG A 368 -11.67 -11.87 -45.13
CA ARG A 368 -10.90 -10.82 -44.43
C ARG A 368 -9.40 -10.99 -44.67
N HIS A 369 -8.89 -12.22 -44.62
CA HIS A 369 -7.48 -12.50 -44.86
C HIS A 369 -7.10 -12.44 -46.35
N HIS A 370 -8.05 -12.67 -47.26
CA HIS A 370 -7.83 -12.64 -48.70
C HIS A 370 -8.71 -11.59 -49.40
N PRO A 371 -8.38 -10.29 -49.29
CA PRO A 371 -9.22 -9.21 -49.80
C PRO A 371 -9.36 -9.21 -51.34
N ALA A 372 -8.41 -9.81 -52.05
CA ALA A 372 -8.41 -9.95 -53.51
C ALA A 372 -9.14 -11.20 -54.04
N GLN A 373 -9.72 -12.02 -53.15
CA GLN A 373 -10.49 -13.19 -53.56
C GLN A 373 -11.69 -12.74 -54.43
N GLN A 374 -12.01 -13.49 -55.49
CA GLN A 374 -13.19 -13.22 -56.31
C GLN A 374 -14.47 -13.69 -55.59
N HIS A 375 -15.61 -13.09 -55.94
CA HIS A 375 -16.94 -13.45 -55.42
C HIS A 375 -17.07 -13.40 -53.89
N ARG A 376 -16.48 -12.38 -53.25
CA ARG A 376 -16.53 -12.17 -51.78
C ARG A 376 -17.93 -11.91 -51.26
N GLU A 377 -18.86 -11.56 -52.14
CA GLU A 377 -20.29 -11.33 -51.87
C GLU A 377 -21.12 -12.62 -51.76
N LEU A 378 -20.54 -13.79 -52.08
CA LEU A 378 -21.22 -15.08 -52.00
C LEU A 378 -20.81 -15.87 -50.75
N CYS A 379 -21.78 -16.51 -50.08
CA CYS A 379 -21.50 -17.51 -49.07
C CYS A 379 -20.88 -18.76 -49.72
N GLU A 380 -20.27 -19.62 -48.91
CA GLU A 380 -19.55 -20.81 -49.40
C GLU A 380 -20.41 -21.75 -50.27
N PRO A 381 -21.66 -22.11 -49.89
CA PRO A 381 -22.51 -22.92 -50.77
C PRO A 381 -22.82 -22.23 -52.10
N CYS A 382 -23.20 -20.95 -52.08
CA CYS A 382 -23.49 -20.21 -53.31
C CYS A 382 -22.26 -19.99 -54.19
N LEU A 383 -21.08 -19.90 -53.60
CA LEU A 383 -19.80 -19.83 -54.32
C LEU A 383 -19.50 -21.16 -55.00
N HIS A 384 -19.71 -22.28 -54.30
CA HIS A 384 -19.53 -23.60 -54.87
C HIS A 384 -20.44 -23.82 -56.07
N GLU A 385 -21.74 -23.56 -55.91
CA GLU A 385 -22.71 -23.62 -57.02
C GLU A 385 -22.34 -22.70 -58.18
N HIS A 386 -21.83 -21.49 -57.89
CA HIS A 386 -21.38 -20.56 -58.94
C HIS A 386 -20.22 -21.17 -59.75
N TRP A 387 -19.24 -21.77 -59.08
CA TRP A 387 -18.13 -22.44 -59.76
C TRP A 387 -18.59 -23.68 -60.52
N GLU A 388 -19.52 -24.46 -59.99
CA GLU A 388 -20.12 -25.60 -60.72
C GLU A 388 -20.83 -25.15 -62.00
N GLN A 389 -21.59 -24.05 -61.94
CA GLN A 389 -22.23 -23.46 -63.12
C GLN A 389 -21.20 -22.98 -64.15
N VAL A 390 -20.17 -22.25 -63.72
CA VAL A 390 -19.10 -21.78 -64.61
C VAL A 390 -18.37 -22.96 -65.25
N GLN A 391 -18.09 -24.02 -64.50
CA GLN A 391 -17.46 -25.23 -65.03
C GLN A 391 -18.36 -25.96 -66.03
N ALA A 392 -19.66 -26.07 -65.74
CA ALA A 392 -20.64 -26.67 -66.64
C ALA A 392 -20.78 -25.87 -67.95
N GLU A 393 -20.83 -24.54 -67.89
CA GLU A 393 -20.85 -23.68 -69.07
C GLU A 393 -19.57 -23.81 -69.90
N GLN A 394 -18.40 -23.85 -69.25
CA GLN A 394 -17.13 -24.08 -69.95
C GLN A 394 -17.04 -25.47 -70.58
N ALA A 395 -17.57 -26.49 -69.91
CA ALA A 395 -17.64 -27.85 -70.46
C ALA A 395 -18.59 -27.91 -71.67
N ALA A 396 -19.78 -27.31 -71.57
CA ALA A 396 -20.74 -27.22 -72.67
C ALA A 396 -20.16 -26.45 -73.86
N ARG A 397 -19.45 -25.33 -73.61
CA ARG A 397 -18.76 -24.58 -74.67
C ARG A 397 -17.67 -25.40 -75.35
N ARG A 398 -16.83 -26.12 -74.59
CA ARG A 398 -15.82 -27.03 -75.15
C ARG A 398 -16.46 -28.15 -75.98
N GLN A 399 -17.54 -28.75 -75.50
CA GLN A 399 -18.27 -29.78 -76.25
C GLN A 399 -18.88 -29.21 -77.56
N ALA A 400 -19.40 -27.98 -77.53
CA ALA A 400 -19.91 -27.31 -78.72
C ALA A 400 -18.79 -26.97 -79.72
N GLU A 401 -17.63 -26.49 -79.24
CA GLU A 401 -16.44 -26.24 -80.07
C GLU A 401 -15.88 -27.53 -80.66
N GLU A 402 -15.83 -28.63 -79.90
CA GLU A 402 -15.42 -29.95 -80.39
C GLU A 402 -16.43 -30.54 -81.39
N ALA A 403 -17.73 -30.40 -81.15
CA ALA A 403 -18.77 -30.82 -82.08
C ALA A 403 -18.69 -30.03 -83.40
N ALA A 404 -18.52 -28.70 -83.33
CA ALA A 404 -18.31 -27.86 -84.50
C ALA A 404 -17.02 -28.22 -85.25
N ALA A 405 -15.94 -28.54 -84.53
CA ALA A 405 -14.69 -29.01 -85.14
C ALA A 405 -14.86 -30.39 -85.81
N ARG A 406 -15.63 -31.31 -85.23
CA ARG A 406 -15.98 -32.61 -85.84
C ARG A 406 -16.87 -32.45 -87.06
N GLU A 407 -17.88 -31.60 -87.01
CA GLU A 407 -18.74 -31.28 -88.17
C GLU A 407 -17.93 -30.64 -89.30
N ALA A 408 -17.01 -29.72 -88.98
CA ALA A 408 -16.09 -29.14 -89.96
C ALA A 408 -15.15 -30.19 -90.58
N ALA A 409 -14.61 -31.11 -89.77
CA ALA A 409 -13.78 -32.21 -90.26
C ALA A 409 -14.57 -33.22 -91.13
N GLU A 410 -15.83 -33.53 -90.79
CA GLU A 410 -16.71 -34.36 -91.62
C GLU A 410 -17.12 -33.67 -92.93
N ALA A 411 -17.35 -32.35 -92.91
CA ALA A 411 -17.62 -31.57 -94.11
C ALA A 411 -16.42 -31.57 -95.07
N ASP A 412 -15.20 -31.50 -94.55
CA ASP A 412 -13.97 -31.58 -95.35
C ASP A 412 -13.73 -33.02 -95.87
N ALA A 413 -14.02 -34.05 -95.07
CA ALA A 413 -13.97 -35.44 -95.49
C ALA A 413 -15.00 -35.78 -96.59
N LYS A 414 -16.19 -35.15 -96.59
CA LYS A 414 -17.19 -35.26 -97.68
C LYS A 414 -16.73 -34.59 -98.97
N LYS A 415 -15.99 -33.47 -98.91
CA LYS A 415 -15.35 -32.88 -100.10
C LYS A 415 -14.28 -33.80 -100.71
N GLY A 416 -13.60 -34.61 -99.89
CA GLY A 416 -12.61 -35.59 -100.34
C GLY A 416 -13.17 -36.85 -101.04
N ARG A 417 -14.46 -37.17 -100.92
CA ARG A 417 -15.07 -38.39 -101.51
C ARG A 417 -15.75 -38.17 -102.88
N GLY A 418 -15.65 -36.96 -103.46
CA GLY A 418 -16.30 -36.61 -104.73
C GLY A 418 -15.45 -36.71 -106.01
N LEU A 419 -14.19 -37.18 -105.94
CA LEU A 419 -13.22 -37.03 -107.05
C LEU A 419 -12.99 -38.27 -107.94
N PHE A 420 -13.82 -39.31 -107.91
CA PHE A 420 -13.71 -40.41 -108.88
C PHE A 420 -15.07 -40.96 -109.42
N GLY A 421 -15.36 -40.65 -110.69
CA GLY A 421 -16.33 -41.32 -111.57
C GLY A 421 -17.42 -40.38 -112.13
N ARG A 422 -17.65 -40.21 -113.44
CA ARG A 422 -17.33 -41.00 -114.64
C ARG A 422 -17.43 -40.12 -115.90
N ARG A 423 -16.64 -40.49 -116.90
CA ARG A 423 -16.59 -40.05 -118.31
C ARG A 423 -17.96 -39.95 -119.00
N ARG A 424 -18.13 -38.92 -119.84
CA ARG A 424 -18.24 -39.08 -121.30
C ARG A 424 -17.70 -37.85 -122.01
#